data_AF-A0A968CWV5-F1
#
_entry.id   AF-A0A968CWV5-F1
#
_cell.length_a   1.000
_cell.length_b   1.000
_cell.length_c   1.000
_cell.angle_alpha   90.00
_cell.angle_beta   90.00
_cell.angle_gamma   90.00
#
_symmetry.space_group_name_H-M   'P 1'
#
loop_
_entity.id
_entity.type
_entity.pdbx_description
1 polymer ?
#
loop_
_entity_poly.entity_id
_entity_poly.type
_entity_poly.pdbx_seq_one_letter_code
_entity_poly.pdbx_strand_id
1 'polypeptide(L)' 'MSLKLKEIMIKDVITVEAKATVKTAVELMNKHEIGCLIVGERGKAVGI' A
#
# COMPACT_ATOMS: atom_id res chain seq x y z
N MET A 1 23.43 -18.96 4.78
CA MET A 1 23.34 -17.51 4.48
C MET A 1 21.94 -17.05 4.84
N SER A 2 21.79 -15.89 5.48
CA SER A 2 20.47 -15.35 5.87
C SER A 2 19.96 -14.38 4.81
N LEU A 3 18.78 -14.64 4.27
CA LEU A 3 18.10 -13.76 3.30
C LEU A 3 17.44 -12.61 4.07
N LYS A 4 17.72 -11.36 3.71
CA LYS A 4 17.12 -10.19 4.38
C LYS A 4 15.80 -9.82 3.71
N LEU A 5 14.78 -9.49 4.51
CA LEU A 5 13.45 -9.08 4.01
C LEU A 5 13.52 -7.93 2.98
N LYS A 6 14.44 -6.99 3.17
CA LYS A 6 14.67 -5.87 2.24
C LYS A 6 15.07 -6.28 0.82
N GLU A 7 15.51 -7.53 0.63
CA GLU A 7 15.94 -8.08 -0.66
C GLU A 7 14.78 -8.70 -1.43
N ILE A 8 13.70 -9.08 -0.73
CA ILE A 8 12.53 -9.76 -1.32
C ILE A 8 11.26 -8.90 -1.30
N MET A 9 11.21 -7.86 -0.45
CA MET A 9 10.03 -6.99 -0.37
C MET A 9 9.85 -6.12 -1.62
N ILE A 10 8.60 -5.85 -1.97
CA ILE A 10 8.24 -4.80 -2.92
C ILE A 10 8.53 -3.46 -2.26
N LYS A 11 9.35 -2.62 -2.90
CA LYS A 11 9.78 -1.33 -2.35
C LYS A 11 8.78 -0.21 -2.66
N ASP A 12 8.26 -0.21 -3.87
CA ASP A 12 7.31 0.80 -4.35
C ASP A 12 5.88 0.31 -4.12
N VAL A 13 5.38 0.53 -2.91
CA VAL A 13 4.00 0.20 -2.53
C VAL A 13 3.07 1.38 -2.76
N ILE A 14 1.87 1.11 -3.28
CA ILE A 14 0.82 2.11 -3.41
C ILE A 14 0.13 2.29 -2.07
N THR A 15 -0.06 3.54 -1.66
CA THR A 15 -0.68 3.90 -0.39
C THR A 15 -1.95 4.72 -0.61
N VAL A 16 -2.85 4.68 0.37
CA VAL A 16 -4.08 5.49 0.39
C VAL A 16 -4.21 6.18 1.75
N GLU A 17 -4.68 7.42 1.78
CA GLU A 17 -4.91 8.11 3.05
C GLU A 17 -6.05 7.45 3.84
N ALA A 18 -5.91 7.36 5.17
CA ALA A 18 -6.93 6.77 6.06
C ALA A 18 -8.33 7.41 5.95
N LYS A 19 -8.41 8.68 5.52
CA LYS A 19 -9.66 9.42 5.31
C LYS A 19 -10.21 9.33 3.88
N ALA A 20 -9.52 8.65 2.96
CA ALA A 20 -9.95 8.54 1.59
C ALA A 20 -11.22 7.69 1.49
N THR A 21 -12.02 7.95 0.45
CA THR A 21 -13.22 7.15 0.20
C THR A 21 -12.85 5.78 -0.36
N VAL A 22 -13.72 4.79 -0.12
CA VAL A 22 -13.59 3.45 -0.71
C VAL A 22 -13.52 3.51 -2.24
N LYS A 23 -14.26 4.43 -2.87
CA LYS A 23 -14.22 4.63 -4.33
C LYS A 23 -12.81 4.98 -4.80
N THR A 24 -12.15 5.94 -4.13
CA THR A 24 -10.77 6.32 -4.45
C THR A 24 -9.80 5.15 -4.27
N ALA A 25 -9.97 4.34 -3.22
CA ALA A 25 -9.16 3.15 -3.01
C ALA A 25 -9.35 2.15 -4.16
N VAL A 26 -10.59 1.85 -4.55
CA VAL A 26 -10.88 0.92 -5.67
C VAL A 26 -10.35 1.46 -7.00
N GLU A 27 -10.45 2.76 -7.26
CA GLU A 27 -9.87 3.38 -8.46
C GLU A 27 -8.34 3.20 -8.51
N LEU A 28 -7.64 3.35 -7.38
CA LEU A 28 -6.21 3.09 -7.27
C LEU A 28 -5.88 1.60 -7.49
N MET A 29 -6.65 0.70 -6.86
CA MET A 29 -6.47 -0.75 -7.01
C MET A 29 -6.61 -1.19 -8.47
N ASN A 30 -7.66 -0.72 -9.15
CA ASN A 30 -7.89 -1.03 -10.56
C ASN A 30 -6.82 -0.41 -11.47
N LYS A 31 -6.44 0.85 -11.22
CA LYS A 31 -5.44 1.55 -12.03
C LYS A 31 -4.06 0.88 -11.97
N HIS A 32 -3.70 0.34 -10.81
CA HIS A 32 -2.41 -0.30 -10.59
C HIS A 32 -2.48 -1.83 -10.67
N GLU A 33 -3.67 -2.39 -10.94
CA GLU A 33 -3.93 -3.84 -11.01
C GLU A 33 -3.46 -4.59 -9.75
N ILE A 34 -3.74 -4.03 -8.57
CA ILE A 34 -3.32 -4.56 -7.26
C ILE A 34 -4.50 -4.94 -6.37
N GLY A 35 -4.32 -5.99 -5.57
CA GLY A 35 -5.36 -6.52 -4.68
C GLY A 35 -5.42 -5.90 -3.28
N CYS A 36 -4.41 -5.13 -2.87
CA CYS A 36 -4.34 -4.48 -1.56
C CYS A 36 -3.67 -3.11 -1.66
N LEU A 37 -3.96 -2.23 -0.70
CA LEU A 37 -3.32 -0.92 -0.54
C LEU A 37 -2.79 -0.79 0.89
N ILE A 38 -1.73 -0.01 1.10
CA ILE A 38 -1.33 0.32 2.47
C ILE A 38 -2.05 1.60 2.90
N VAL A 39 -2.74 1.55 4.02
CA VAL A 39 -3.42 2.74 4.58
C VAL A 39 -2.41 3.56 5.36
N GLY A 40 -2.21 4.81 4.94
CA GLY A 40 -1.29 5.77 5.53
C GLY A 40 -1.99 6.90 6.28
N GLU A 41 -1.44 7.29 7.43
CA GLU A 41 -1.83 8.48 8.15
C GLU A 41 -0.58 9.21 8.68
N ARG A 42 -0.40 10.48 8.33
CA ARG A 42 0.73 11.33 8.77
C ARG A 42 2.11 10.66 8.60
N GLY A 43 2.32 10.00 7.46
CA GLY A 43 3.57 9.32 7.14
C GLY A 43 3.79 7.98 7.85
N LYS A 44 2.77 7.45 8.53
CA LYS A 44 2.82 6.13 9.17
C LYS A 44 1.83 5.18 8.50
N ALA A 45 2.22 3.91 8.35
CA ALA A 45 1.29 2.86 7.97
C ALA A 45 0.40 2.51 9.17
N VAL A 46 -0.92 2.56 8.96
CA VAL A 46 -1.93 2.31 10.00
C VAL A 46 -2.86 1.14 9.65
N GLY A 47 -2.80 0.62 8.42
CA GLY A 47 -3.63 -0.51 7.99
C GLY A 47 -3.32 -1.02 6.58
N ILE A 48 -4.18 -1.94 6.13
CA ILE A 48 -4.19 -2.58 4.80
C ILE A 48 -5.62 -2.64 4.26
#